data_AF-A0A662TG92-F1
#
_entry.id   AF-A0A662TG92-F1
#
_cell.length_a   1.000
_cell.length_b   1.000
_cell.length_c   1.000
_cell.angle_alpha   90.00
_cell.angle_beta   90.00
_cell.angle_gamma   90.00
#
_symmetry.space_group_name_H-M   'P 1'
#
loop_
_entity.id
_entity.type
_entity.pdbx_description
1 polymer ?
#
loop_
_entity_poly.entity_id
_entity_poly.type
_entity_poly.pdbx_seq_one_letter_code
_entity_poly.pdbx_strand_id
1 'polypeptide(L)'
;MGFKKHVKVWEDVLKPEYDEKAAPSLWEVVLGEAPPIYGDAREFFRRTYLTSSMKDAIESSVKAIKGEGNRVLILTSLFGGGKTHTLLALYHAFNSPEELAILNKELAGKVAELGGVKVIVLDADSEKLVPHPKMPYEVDGFTIKTIWGMLAYRLGRYSEIET
;
A
#
# COMPACT_ATOMS: atom_id res chain seq x y z
N MET A 1 -21.19 -4.23 34.85
CA MET A 1 -21.35 -3.06 33.95
C MET A 1 -20.41 -3.29 32.77
N GLY A 2 -20.93 -3.62 31.58
CA GLY A 2 -20.12 -4.25 30.52
C GLY A 2 -19.56 -3.28 29.48
N PHE A 3 -18.34 -3.55 29.01
CA PHE A 3 -17.63 -2.87 27.92
C PHE A 3 -18.51 -2.57 26.69
N LYS A 4 -19.47 -3.44 26.37
CA LYS A 4 -20.45 -3.29 25.27
C LYS A 4 -21.38 -2.07 25.38
N LYS A 5 -21.46 -1.39 26.54
CA LYS A 5 -22.20 -0.12 26.68
C LYS A 5 -21.43 1.09 26.13
N HIS A 6 -20.12 0.95 25.93
CA HIS A 6 -19.22 2.04 25.53
C HIS A 6 -18.63 1.86 24.13
N VAL A 7 -18.79 0.68 23.53
CA VAL A 7 -18.29 0.39 22.18
C VAL A 7 -19.35 -0.31 21.33
N LYS A 8 -19.40 0.07 20.05
CA LYS A 8 -20.14 -0.65 19.01
C LYS A 8 -19.13 -1.46 18.20
N VAL A 9 -19.35 -2.77 18.09
CA VAL A 9 -18.53 -3.64 17.24
C VAL A 9 -18.86 -3.32 15.78
N TRP A 10 -17.85 -3.33 14.93
CA TRP A 10 -18.05 -3.24 13.49
C TRP A 10 -18.89 -4.42 12.98
N GLU A 11 -19.79 -4.17 12.03
CA GLU A 11 -20.71 -5.22 11.55
C GLU A 11 -20.00 -6.35 10.81
N ASP A 12 -18.84 -6.06 10.22
CA ASP A 12 -17.99 -7.02 9.50
C ASP A 12 -17.25 -8.00 10.40
N VAL A 13 -16.98 -7.65 11.67
CA VAL A 13 -16.36 -8.57 12.65
C VAL A 13 -17.20 -9.83 12.86
N LEU A 14 -18.50 -9.78 12.56
CA LEU A 14 -19.42 -10.90 12.69
C LEU A 14 -19.68 -11.63 11.37
N LYS A 15 -19.03 -11.23 10.27
CA LYS A 15 -19.23 -11.84 8.95
C LYS A 15 -18.17 -12.92 8.71
N PRO A 16 -18.55 -14.20 8.56
CA PRO A 16 -17.60 -15.31 8.39
C PRO A 16 -16.67 -15.18 7.17
N GLU A 17 -17.11 -14.46 6.14
CA GLU A 17 -16.32 -14.22 4.92
C GLU A 17 -14.97 -13.50 5.19
N TYR A 18 -14.85 -12.80 6.32
CA TYR A 18 -13.60 -12.15 6.72
C TYR A 18 -12.69 -13.03 7.59
N ASP A 19 -13.18 -14.17 8.09
CA ASP A 19 -12.37 -15.08 8.92
C ASP A 19 -11.23 -15.71 8.10
N GLU A 20 -11.46 -15.97 6.80
CA GLU A 20 -10.46 -16.47 5.88
C GLU A 20 -9.50 -15.36 5.37
N LYS A 21 -9.85 -14.08 5.58
CA LYS A 21 -9.06 -12.90 5.16
C LYS A 21 -8.37 -12.22 6.33
N ALA A 22 -7.82 -13.02 7.24
CA ALA A 22 -7.23 -12.55 8.50
C ALA A 22 -6.05 -11.57 8.33
N ALA A 23 -5.40 -11.56 7.17
CA ALA A 23 -4.33 -10.61 6.85
C ALA A 23 -4.60 -9.96 5.48
N PRO A 24 -4.37 -8.64 5.35
CA PRO A 24 -4.49 -7.99 4.06
C PRO A 24 -3.34 -8.39 3.14
N SER A 25 -3.61 -8.37 1.84
CA SER A 25 -2.60 -8.47 0.79
C SER A 25 -2.45 -7.14 0.05
N LEU A 26 -1.21 -6.72 -0.20
CA LEU A 26 -0.95 -5.48 -0.92
C LEU A 26 -1.32 -5.63 -2.40
N TRP A 27 -1.00 -6.75 -3.04
CA TRP A 27 -1.35 -6.96 -4.44
C TRP A 27 -2.87 -6.95 -4.67
N GLU A 28 -3.67 -7.51 -3.76
CA GLU A 28 -5.13 -7.49 -3.87
C GLU A 28 -5.66 -6.06 -3.84
N VAL A 29 -5.10 -5.20 -2.97
CA VAL A 29 -5.48 -3.78 -2.89
C VAL A 29 -5.12 -3.05 -4.18
N VAL A 30 -3.90 -3.27 -4.69
CA VAL A 30 -3.41 -2.63 -5.93
C VAL A 30 -4.24 -3.03 -7.15
N LEU A 31 -4.73 -4.28 -7.20
CA LEU A 31 -5.56 -4.78 -8.30
C LEU A 31 -7.06 -4.54 -8.11
N GLY A 32 -7.49 -3.98 -6.98
CA GLY A 32 -8.91 -3.76 -6.67
C GLY A 32 -9.67 -5.05 -6.33
N GLU A 33 -8.96 -6.11 -5.96
CA GLU A 33 -9.52 -7.42 -5.58
C GLU A 33 -9.70 -7.55 -4.05
N ALA A 34 -9.10 -6.65 -3.28
CA ALA A 34 -9.21 -6.63 -1.83
C ALA A 34 -10.62 -6.19 -1.37
N PRO A 35 -11.10 -6.69 -0.22
CA PRO A 35 -12.33 -6.17 0.38
C PRO A 35 -12.25 -4.67 0.70
N PRO A 36 -13.39 -3.95 0.74
CA PRO A 36 -13.40 -2.50 0.95
C PRO A 36 -12.68 -2.03 2.23
N ILE A 37 -12.69 -2.84 3.30
CA ILE A 37 -11.97 -2.51 4.56
C ILE A 37 -10.45 -2.34 4.38
N TYR A 38 -9.88 -2.88 3.30
CA TYR A 38 -8.48 -2.75 2.93
C TYR A 38 -8.29 -1.97 1.63
N GLY A 39 -9.20 -2.11 0.67
CA GLY A 39 -9.10 -1.51 -0.66
C GLY A 39 -9.53 -0.04 -0.74
N ASP A 40 -10.48 0.39 0.09
CA ASP A 40 -10.94 1.78 0.12
C ASP A 40 -10.13 2.59 1.15
N ALA A 41 -9.48 3.67 0.69
CA ALA A 41 -8.57 4.47 1.52
C ALA A 41 -9.28 5.06 2.76
N ARG A 42 -10.52 5.54 2.59
CA ARG A 42 -11.34 6.10 3.66
C ARG A 42 -11.66 5.05 4.72
N GLU A 43 -12.18 3.90 4.32
CA GLU A 43 -12.48 2.79 5.23
C GLU A 43 -11.22 2.27 5.91
N PHE A 44 -10.12 2.12 5.17
CA PHE A 44 -8.83 1.71 5.71
C PHE A 44 -8.37 2.65 6.82
N PHE A 45 -8.31 3.96 6.57
CA PHE A 45 -7.84 4.93 7.57
C PHE A 45 -8.81 5.06 8.75
N ARG A 46 -10.12 4.98 8.52
CA ARG A 46 -11.13 5.01 9.59
C ARG A 46 -11.00 3.87 10.61
N ARG A 47 -10.40 2.76 10.18
CA ARG A 47 -10.19 1.54 10.99
C ARG A 47 -8.75 1.36 11.45
N THR A 48 -7.86 2.25 11.04
CA THR A 48 -6.42 2.17 11.33
C THR A 48 -6.06 3.03 12.52
N TYR A 49 -5.19 2.52 13.38
CA TYR A 49 -4.50 3.32 14.37
C TYR A 49 -3.16 3.79 13.79
N LEU A 50 -2.99 5.10 13.65
CA LEU A 50 -1.73 5.70 13.16
C LEU A 50 -0.65 5.59 14.23
N THR A 51 0.18 4.54 14.15
CA THR A 51 1.35 4.39 15.03
C THR A 51 2.41 5.44 14.72
N SER A 52 3.31 5.69 15.68
CA SER A 52 4.50 6.52 15.44
C SER A 52 5.32 6.00 14.27
N SER A 53 5.57 4.69 14.21
CA SER A 53 6.32 4.06 13.11
C SER A 53 5.69 4.27 11.74
N MET A 54 4.36 4.22 11.63
CA MET A 54 3.64 4.46 10.38
C MET A 54 3.68 5.95 10.00
N LYS A 55 3.49 6.84 10.99
CA LYS A 55 3.65 8.28 10.80
C LYS A 55 5.05 8.61 10.29
N ASP A 56 6.08 8.09 10.96
CA ASP A 56 7.48 8.31 10.62
C ASP A 56 7.79 7.77 9.22
N ALA A 57 7.26 6.59 8.85
CA ALA A 57 7.39 6.05 7.50
C ALA A 57 6.83 7.02 6.43
N ILE A 58 5.62 7.55 6.63
CA ILE A 58 5.01 8.51 5.71
C ILE A 58 5.82 9.81 5.66
N GLU A 59 6.22 10.37 6.81
CA GLU A 59 7.02 11.60 6.87
C GLU A 59 8.40 11.44 6.22
N SER A 60 9.06 10.30 6.43
CA SER A 60 10.33 9.96 5.76
C SER A 60 10.14 9.84 4.25
N SER A 61 9.06 9.22 3.77
CA SER A 61 8.76 9.16 2.35
C SER A 61 8.51 10.53 1.74
N VAL A 62 7.80 11.44 2.43
CA VAL A 62 7.61 12.83 1.99
C VAL A 62 8.96 13.54 1.85
N LYS A 63 9.84 13.44 2.85
CA LYS A 63 11.19 14.03 2.80
C LYS A 63 12.00 13.47 1.64
N ALA A 64 12.00 12.15 1.47
CA ALA A 64 12.71 11.47 0.39
C ALA A 64 12.28 11.95 -1.00
N ILE A 65 10.98 12.13 -1.21
CA ILE A 65 10.41 12.64 -2.47
C ILE A 65 10.80 14.10 -2.70
N LYS A 66 10.86 14.92 -1.64
CA LYS A 66 11.39 16.30 -1.70
C LYS A 66 12.92 16.37 -1.89
N GLY A 67 13.60 15.23 -1.98
CA GLY A 67 15.05 15.14 -2.19
C GLY A 67 15.88 15.11 -0.92
N GLU A 68 15.25 15.04 0.25
CA GLU A 68 15.87 15.08 1.58
C GLU A 68 15.86 13.71 2.26
N GLY A 69 16.81 13.44 3.15
CA GLY A 69 16.83 12.21 3.95
C GLY A 69 17.12 10.93 3.16
N ASN A 70 16.75 9.78 3.74
CA ASN A 70 17.02 8.47 3.15
C ASN A 70 15.90 8.06 2.18
N ARG A 71 16.27 7.56 0.99
CA ARG A 71 15.35 7.10 -0.05
C ARG A 71 15.01 5.62 0.05
N VAL A 72 15.60 4.91 1.01
CA VAL A 72 15.33 3.51 1.31
C VAL A 72 14.72 3.41 2.70
N LEU A 73 13.49 2.91 2.78
CA LEU A 73 12.81 2.58 4.02
C LEU A 73 12.74 1.06 4.15
N ILE A 74 13.36 0.51 5.20
CA ILE A 74 13.27 -0.92 5.51
C ILE A 74 12.25 -1.08 6.63
N LEU A 75 11.16 -1.80 6.33
CA LEU A 75 10.15 -2.14 7.34
C LEU A 75 10.63 -3.33 8.17
N THR A 76 11.35 -3.04 9.26
CA THR A 76 11.75 -4.06 10.24
C THR A 76 10.61 -4.29 11.24
N SER A 77 10.00 -5.48 11.19
CA SER A 77 9.09 -5.95 12.23
C SER A 77 9.28 -7.44 12.46
N LEU A 78 9.07 -7.88 13.70
CA LEU A 78 8.86 -9.30 14.03
C LEU A 78 7.58 -9.82 13.32
N PHE A 79 7.38 -11.15 13.31
CA PHE A 79 6.18 -11.76 12.73
C PHE A 79 4.89 -11.14 13.28
N GLY A 80 3.94 -10.83 12.41
CA GLY A 80 2.69 -10.14 12.78
C GLY A 80 2.81 -8.63 13.08
N GLY A 81 4.00 -8.03 12.95
CA GLY A 81 4.23 -6.62 13.29
C GLY A 81 3.72 -5.57 12.29
N GLY A 82 2.75 -5.92 11.44
CA GLY A 82 2.02 -4.93 10.63
C GLY A 82 2.72 -4.40 9.38
N LYS A 83 3.75 -5.07 8.83
CA LYS A 83 4.46 -4.61 7.62
C LYS A 83 3.52 -4.35 6.44
N THR A 84 2.66 -5.33 6.11
CA THR A 84 1.69 -5.16 5.03
C THR A 84 0.72 -4.01 5.32
N HIS A 85 0.28 -3.87 6.58
CA HIS A 85 -0.57 -2.75 6.99
C HIS A 85 0.12 -1.39 6.83
N THR A 86 1.42 -1.29 7.12
CA THR A 86 2.22 -0.08 6.86
C THR A 86 2.38 0.19 5.36
N LEU A 87 2.58 -0.84 4.54
CA LEU A 87 2.63 -0.70 3.08
C LEU A 87 1.29 -0.20 2.53
N LEU A 88 0.16 -0.70 3.03
CA LEU A 88 -1.17 -0.21 2.67
C LEU A 88 -1.39 1.23 3.09
N ALA A 89 -0.92 1.61 4.29
CA ALA A 89 -1.00 2.99 4.74
C ALA A 89 -0.20 3.94 3.84
N LEU A 90 1.01 3.54 3.42
CA LEU A 90 1.79 4.29 2.42
C LEU A 90 1.04 4.35 1.08
N TYR A 91 0.56 3.20 0.58
CA TYR A 91 -0.16 3.13 -0.69
C TYR A 91 -1.36 4.08 -0.71
N HIS A 92 -2.22 4.02 0.31
CA HIS A 92 -3.40 4.88 0.42
C HIS A 92 -3.04 6.35 0.66
N ALA A 93 -2.03 6.63 1.50
CA ALA A 93 -1.63 8.01 1.78
C ALA A 93 -1.14 8.74 0.51
N PHE A 94 -0.39 8.06 -0.35
CA PHE A 94 0.19 8.67 -1.55
C PHE A 94 -0.75 8.65 -2.77
N ASN A 95 -1.75 7.77 -2.81
CA ASN A 95 -2.78 7.78 -3.87
C ASN A 95 -4.05 8.59 -3.50
N SER A 96 -4.35 8.74 -2.22
CA SER A 96 -5.56 9.41 -1.70
C SER A 96 -5.22 10.22 -0.44
N PRO A 97 -4.35 11.23 -0.55
CA PRO A 97 -3.82 11.98 0.60
C PRO A 97 -4.90 12.66 1.44
N GLU A 98 -6.02 13.04 0.85
CA GLU A 98 -7.17 13.62 1.53
C GLU A 98 -7.79 12.69 2.58
N GLU A 99 -7.76 11.38 2.35
CA GLU A 99 -8.36 10.41 3.27
C GLU A 99 -7.49 10.19 4.53
N LEU A 100 -6.17 10.46 4.44
CA LEU A 100 -5.27 10.44 5.59
C LEU A 100 -5.64 11.51 6.63
N ALA A 101 -6.37 12.55 6.24
CA ALA A 101 -6.81 13.63 7.12
C ALA A 101 -7.76 13.16 8.24
N ILE A 102 -8.38 11.97 8.08
CA ILE A 102 -9.17 11.28 9.11
C ILE A 102 -8.31 11.01 10.36
N LEU A 103 -7.04 10.64 10.15
CA LEU A 103 -6.10 10.33 11.23
C LEU A 103 -5.21 11.52 11.57
N ASN A 104 -4.73 12.26 10.56
CA ASN A 104 -3.82 13.38 10.77
C ASN A 104 -3.87 14.38 9.61
N LYS A 105 -4.52 15.54 9.85
CA LYS A 105 -4.66 16.62 8.85
C LYS A 105 -3.33 17.24 8.41
N GLU A 106 -2.38 17.40 9.34
CA GLU A 106 -1.08 17.98 9.03
C GLU A 106 -0.28 17.07 8.10
N LEU A 107 -0.26 15.76 8.42
CA LEU A 107 0.43 14.76 7.62
C LEU A 107 -0.20 14.64 6.23
N ALA A 108 -1.53 14.64 6.15
CA ALA A 108 -2.26 14.68 4.88
C ALA A 108 -1.88 15.88 4.02
N GLY A 109 -1.78 17.08 4.64
CA GLY A 109 -1.29 18.29 3.97
C GLY A 109 0.11 18.13 3.39
N LYS A 110 1.05 17.59 4.17
CA LYS A 110 2.44 17.34 3.73
C LYS A 110 2.52 16.42 2.51
N VAL A 111 1.65 15.40 2.43
CA VAL A 111 1.60 14.48 1.28
C VAL A 111 0.93 15.17 0.09
N ALA A 112 -0.18 15.88 0.29
CA ALA A 112 -0.89 16.61 -0.77
C ALA A 112 -0.02 17.69 -1.44
N GLU A 113 0.84 18.36 -0.66
CA GLU A 113 1.81 19.35 -1.15
C GLU A 113 2.79 18.82 -2.20
N LEU A 114 2.98 17.50 -2.30
CA LEU A 114 3.87 16.90 -3.29
C LEU A 114 3.36 17.07 -4.73
N GLY A 115 2.09 17.43 -4.92
CA GLY A 115 1.55 17.72 -6.26
C GLY A 115 1.29 16.47 -7.12
N GLY A 116 1.16 15.30 -6.48
CA GLY A 116 0.92 14.02 -7.13
C GLY A 116 2.19 13.16 -7.22
N VAL A 117 2.08 11.92 -6.75
CA VAL A 117 3.19 10.95 -6.73
C VAL A 117 2.74 9.70 -7.47
N LYS A 118 3.53 9.24 -8.44
CA LYS A 118 3.29 7.95 -9.08
C LYS A 118 3.77 6.83 -8.16
N VAL A 119 2.83 6.10 -7.55
CA VAL A 119 3.14 4.94 -6.72
C VAL A 119 3.24 3.69 -7.59
N ILE A 120 4.40 3.03 -7.58
CA ILE A 120 4.62 1.75 -8.25
C ILE A 120 4.80 0.68 -7.20
N VAL A 121 4.01 -0.38 -7.30
CA VAL A 121 4.07 -1.52 -6.38
C VAL A 121 4.62 -2.75 -7.10
N LEU A 122 5.59 -3.39 -6.46
CA LEU A 122 6.13 -4.70 -6.83
C LEU A 122 5.91 -5.63 -5.65
N ASP A 123 4.87 -6.46 -5.75
CA ASP A 123 4.55 -7.48 -4.76
C ASP A 123 4.83 -8.86 -5.37
N ALA A 124 5.77 -9.60 -4.79
CA ALA A 124 6.22 -10.90 -5.28
C ALA A 124 5.25 -12.05 -4.96
N ASP A 125 4.17 -11.78 -4.22
CA ASP A 125 3.13 -12.75 -3.94
C ASP A 125 2.14 -12.91 -5.12
N SER A 126 2.20 -12.03 -6.13
CA SER A 126 1.33 -12.11 -7.32
C SER A 126 2.11 -11.94 -8.62
N GLU A 127 1.98 -12.91 -9.53
CA GLU A 127 2.56 -12.86 -10.87
C GLU A 127 2.02 -11.71 -11.74
N LYS A 128 0.84 -11.19 -11.41
CA LYS A 128 0.23 -10.02 -12.08
C LYS A 128 1.00 -8.73 -11.79
N LEU A 129 1.66 -8.64 -10.63
CA LEU A 129 2.47 -7.49 -10.23
C LEU A 129 3.97 -7.72 -10.38
N VAL A 130 4.45 -8.95 -10.17
CA VAL A 130 5.86 -9.33 -10.37
C VAL A 130 5.90 -10.67 -11.11
N PRO A 131 6.21 -10.68 -12.41
CA PRO A 131 6.14 -11.89 -13.21
C PRO A 131 7.23 -12.89 -12.82
N HIS A 132 6.89 -14.17 -12.96
CA HIS A 132 7.83 -15.28 -12.82
C HIS A 132 8.28 -15.75 -14.21
N PRO A 133 9.51 -16.22 -14.44
CA PRO A 133 9.96 -16.67 -15.77
C PRO A 133 9.08 -17.76 -16.41
N LYS A 134 8.38 -18.56 -15.60
CA LYS A 134 7.40 -19.58 -16.05
C LYS A 134 5.99 -19.05 -16.27
N MET A 135 5.67 -17.87 -15.74
CA MET A 135 4.38 -17.20 -15.85
C MET A 135 4.65 -15.73 -16.22
N PRO A 136 5.09 -15.49 -17.47
CA PRO A 136 5.46 -14.16 -17.90
C PRO A 136 4.24 -13.24 -17.97
N TYR A 137 4.50 -11.94 -17.88
CA TYR A 137 3.48 -10.92 -18.13
C TYR A 137 3.53 -10.50 -19.59
N GLU A 138 2.46 -10.76 -20.33
CA GLU A 138 2.32 -10.40 -21.74
C GLU A 138 1.57 -9.06 -21.87
N VAL A 139 2.18 -8.10 -22.55
CA VAL A 139 1.60 -6.78 -22.76
C VAL A 139 2.18 -6.13 -24.01
N ASP A 140 1.33 -5.45 -24.79
CA ASP A 140 1.73 -4.63 -25.93
C ASP A 140 2.71 -5.31 -26.92
N GLY A 141 2.56 -6.63 -27.11
CA GLY A 141 3.38 -7.40 -28.04
C GLY A 141 4.76 -7.82 -27.52
N PHE A 142 5.10 -7.54 -26.26
CA PHE A 142 6.32 -8.02 -25.61
C PHE A 142 6.02 -8.84 -24.34
N THR A 143 7.02 -9.61 -23.92
CA THR A 143 6.92 -10.56 -22.81
C THR A 143 7.88 -10.18 -21.70
N ILE A 144 7.33 -9.84 -20.52
CA ILE A 144 8.11 -9.48 -19.34
C ILE A 144 8.29 -10.72 -18.45
N LYS A 145 9.54 -11.07 -18.16
CA LYS A 145 9.90 -12.30 -17.39
C LYS A 145 10.55 -12.03 -16.03
N THR A 146 10.85 -10.77 -15.71
CA THR A 146 11.65 -10.41 -14.54
C THR A 146 11.04 -9.23 -13.79
N ILE A 147 11.35 -9.14 -12.49
CA ILE A 147 10.98 -8.00 -11.65
C ILE A 147 11.52 -6.67 -12.21
N TRP A 148 12.72 -6.68 -12.79
CA TRP A 148 13.34 -5.49 -13.38
C TRP A 148 12.64 -5.04 -14.66
N GLY A 149 12.28 -5.99 -15.52
CA GLY A 149 11.47 -5.69 -16.70
C GLY A 149 10.11 -5.12 -16.30
N MET A 150 9.49 -5.67 -15.27
CA MET A 150 8.21 -5.16 -14.76
C MET A 150 8.34 -3.75 -14.17
N LEU A 151 9.40 -3.48 -13.40
CA LEU A 151 9.68 -2.14 -12.88
C LEU A 151 9.85 -1.13 -14.01
N ALA A 152 10.64 -1.46 -15.02
CA ALA A 152 10.86 -0.60 -16.17
C ALA A 152 9.57 -0.33 -16.96
N TYR A 153 8.76 -1.37 -17.14
CA TYR A 153 7.43 -1.25 -17.76
C TYR A 153 6.51 -0.32 -16.96
N ARG A 154 6.39 -0.52 -15.64
CA ARG A 154 5.57 0.35 -14.77
C ARG A 154 6.07 1.79 -14.74
N LEU A 155 7.38 2.01 -14.90
CA LEU A 155 7.98 3.34 -15.05
C LEU A 155 7.74 3.97 -16.43
N GLY A 156 7.30 3.21 -17.43
CA GLY A 156 7.19 3.65 -18.82
C GLY A 156 8.55 3.79 -19.52
N ARG A 157 9.57 3.07 -19.05
CA ARG A 157 10.97 3.13 -19.52
C ARG A 157 11.49 1.78 -20.00
N TYR A 158 10.58 0.86 -20.38
CA TYR A 158 10.96 -0.49 -20.80
C TYR A 158 11.89 -0.49 -22.02
N SER A 159 11.63 0.39 -22.98
CA SER A 159 12.44 0.54 -24.21
C SER A 159 13.88 1.00 -23.97
N GLU A 160 14.20 1.55 -22.79
CA GLU A 160 15.57 1.94 -22.46
C GLU A 160 16.44 0.76 -21.99
N ILE A 161 15.81 -0.40 -21.73
CA ILE A 161 16.48 -1.61 -21.24
C ILE A 161 16.62 -2.66 -22.36
N GLU A 162 15.95 -2.47 -23.50
CA GLU A 162 16.23 -3.23 -24.72
C GLU A 162 17.60 -2.81 -25.30
N THR A 163 18.65 -3.51 -24.88
CA THR A 163 19.95 -3.56 -25.56
C THR A 163 20.15 -4.89 -26.26
#